data_AF-A0A0Q8M5G2-F1
#
_entry.id   AF-A0A0Q8M5G2-F1
#
_cell.length_a   1.000
_cell.length_b   1.000
_cell.length_c   1.000
_cell.angle_alpha   90.00
_cell.angle_beta   90.00
_cell.angle_gamma   90.00
#
_symmetry.space_group_name_H-M   'P 1'
#
loop_
_entity.id
_entity.type
_entity.pdbx_description
1 polymer ?
#
loop_
_entity_poly.entity_id
_entity_poly.type
_entity_poly.pdbx_seq_one_letter_code
_entity_poly.pdbx_strand_id
1 'polypeptide(L)'
;MWTPVAFGIGAAIYLALPAEPPAAVGFAVLALAGALVAACARWSLGRPLTIALSLTAFALAGFAAGKLRTDSVRAPIAPAGGGVRTIEGFVVDVASPGQGGPRLLLAPIQISGLSPAETPIRVRVTLQDDDTLPAPGTVVSVRGMLNAPPPPPPASPGSYDFARDAFFDGIGGVETSHDCDRWSCAPRAGVATPRVAAIMTRRASTIVRKLPLFCDWAEVVIVRG
;
A
#
# COMPACT_ATOMS: atom_id res chain seq x y z
N MET A 1 17.79 23.39 -21.22
CA MET A 1 17.39 22.55 -20.07
C MET A 1 16.62 21.34 -20.57
N TRP A 2 17.32 20.29 -21.02
CA TRP A 2 16.70 19.06 -21.56
C TRP A 2 16.99 17.81 -20.69
N THR A 3 17.78 17.97 -19.62
CA THR A 3 18.13 16.88 -18.71
C THR A 3 16.93 16.28 -17.98
N PRO A 4 15.90 17.03 -17.51
CA PRO A 4 14.71 16.41 -16.93
C PRO A 4 13.90 15.62 -17.95
N VAL A 5 13.88 16.07 -19.21
CA VAL A 5 13.20 15.37 -20.31
C VAL A 5 13.90 14.05 -20.61
N ALA A 6 15.23 14.06 -20.73
CA ALA A 6 16.02 12.84 -20.90
C ALA A 6 15.79 11.85 -19.75
N PHE A 7 15.82 12.33 -18.50
CA PHE A 7 15.52 11.52 -17.33
C PHE A 7 14.11 10.91 -17.37
N GLY A 8 13.09 11.72 -17.68
CA GLY A 8 11.72 11.25 -17.82
C GLY A 8 11.55 10.20 -18.92
N ILE A 9 12.22 10.37 -20.07
CA ILE A 9 12.24 9.39 -21.16
C ILE A 9 12.87 8.06 -20.69
N GLY A 10 13.98 8.12 -19.95
CA GLY A 10 14.60 6.94 -19.35
C GLY A 10 13.67 6.15 -18.44
N ALA A 11 12.95 6.85 -17.56
CA ALA A 11 11.97 6.24 -16.68
C ALA A 11 10.77 5.66 -17.47
N ALA A 12 10.30 6.37 -18.50
CA ALA A 12 9.22 5.90 -19.37
C ALA A 12 9.62 4.63 -20.15
N ILE A 13 10.85 4.56 -20.66
CA ILE A 13 11.39 3.36 -21.31
C ILE A 13 11.37 2.19 -20.34
N TYR A 14 11.86 2.37 -19.11
CA TYR A 14 11.82 1.33 -18.08
C TYR A 14 10.39 0.82 -17.83
N LEU A 15 9.42 1.72 -17.65
CA LEU A 15 8.02 1.35 -17.39
C LEU A 15 7.29 0.76 -18.60
N ALA A 16 7.85 0.90 -19.80
CA ALA A 16 7.33 0.31 -21.03
C ALA A 16 7.86 -1.10 -21.30
N LEU A 17 8.82 -1.60 -20.51
CA LEU A 17 9.32 -2.97 -20.66
C LEU A 17 8.21 -3.99 -20.35
N PRO A 18 8.07 -5.05 -21.17
CA PRO A 18 7.05 -6.09 -20.96
C PRO A 18 7.39 -7.06 -19.82
N ALA A 19 8.65 -7.07 -19.37
CA ALA A 19 9.12 -7.96 -18.30
C ALA A 19 10.10 -7.21 -17.39
N GLU A 20 10.08 -7.56 -16.11
CA GLU A 20 10.99 -6.95 -15.15
C GLU A 20 12.43 -7.41 -15.38
N PRO A 21 13.38 -6.48 -15.63
CA PRO A 21 14.77 -6.85 -15.73
C PRO A 21 15.32 -7.27 -14.35
N PRO A 22 16.37 -8.11 -14.28
CA PRO A 22 17.02 -8.45 -13.03
C PRO A 22 17.53 -7.20 -12.29
N ALA A 23 17.57 -7.23 -10.95
CA ALA A 23 18.04 -6.10 -10.13
C ALA A 23 19.46 -5.64 -10.53
N ALA A 24 20.32 -6.57 -10.94
CA ALA A 24 21.67 -6.29 -11.43
C ALA A 24 21.69 -5.31 -12.62
N VAL A 25 20.67 -5.34 -13.49
CA VAL A 25 20.57 -4.42 -14.64
C VAL A 25 20.38 -2.98 -14.17
N GLY A 26 19.58 -2.76 -13.11
CA GLY A 26 19.41 -1.42 -12.53
C GLY A 26 20.72 -0.83 -12.04
N PHE A 27 21.51 -1.61 -11.29
CA PHE A 27 22.82 -1.19 -10.80
C PHE A 27 23.85 -0.99 -11.93
N ALA A 28 23.86 -1.87 -12.93
CA ALA A 28 24.75 -1.75 -14.08
C ALA A 28 24.45 -0.48 -14.90
N VAL A 29 23.18 -0.18 -15.14
CA VAL A 29 22.75 1.03 -15.86
C VAL A 29 23.08 2.29 -15.07
N LEU A 30 22.92 2.27 -13.74
CA LEU A 30 23.29 3.38 -12.87
C LEU A 30 24.82 3.62 -12.88
N ALA A 31 25.61 2.55 -12.80
CA ALA A 31 27.06 2.63 -12.87
C ALA A 31 27.54 3.21 -14.21
N LEU A 32 26.90 2.79 -15.32
CA LEU A 32 27.18 3.34 -16.65
C LEU A 32 26.83 4.83 -16.72
N ALA A 33 25.69 5.26 -16.19
CA ALA A 33 25.33 6.68 -16.11
C ALA A 33 26.40 7.50 -15.37
N GLY A 34 26.88 7.00 -14.21
CA GLY A 34 27.95 7.63 -13.45
C GLY A 34 29.28 7.70 -14.23
N ALA A 35 29.65 6.63 -14.95
CA ALA A 35 30.85 6.59 -15.77
C ALA A 35 30.80 7.63 -16.91
N LEU A 36 29.64 7.81 -17.56
CA LEU A 36 29.46 8.83 -18.59
C LEU A 36 29.60 10.26 -18.05
N VAL A 37 29.02 10.53 -16.88
CA VAL A 37 29.18 11.84 -16.20
C VAL A 37 30.65 12.07 -15.83
N ALA A 38 31.33 11.06 -15.29
CA ALA A 38 32.75 11.15 -14.95
C ALA A 38 33.63 11.39 -16.19
N ALA A 39 33.32 10.75 -17.32
CA ALA A 39 34.03 10.97 -18.59
C ALA A 39 33.84 12.41 -19.09
N CYS A 40 32.62 12.95 -19.03
CA CYS A 40 32.36 14.35 -19.37
C CYS A 40 33.09 15.34 -18.44
N ALA A 41 33.26 15.01 -17.16
CA ALA A 41 33.96 15.87 -16.21
C ALA A 41 35.49 15.80 -16.34
N ARG A 42 36.02 14.64 -16.76
CA ARG A 42 37.46 14.36 -16.76
C ARG A 42 38.14 14.66 -18.09
N TRP A 43 37.40 14.64 -19.19
CA TRP A 43 37.94 14.86 -20.54
C TRP A 43 37.37 16.13 -21.17
N SER A 44 38.22 16.88 -21.88
CA SER A 44 37.81 18.05 -22.66
C SER A 44 37.14 17.61 -23.96
N LEU A 45 35.91 17.13 -23.84
CA LEU A 45 35.10 16.71 -24.97
C LEU A 45 34.54 17.93 -25.70
N GLY A 46 34.39 17.82 -27.03
CA GLY A 46 33.70 18.85 -27.80
C GLY A 46 32.28 19.10 -27.26
N ARG A 47 31.78 20.33 -27.39
CA ARG A 47 30.45 20.72 -26.93
C ARG A 47 29.31 19.79 -27.38
N PRO A 48 29.21 19.34 -28.65
CA PRO A 48 28.11 18.44 -29.06
C PRO A 48 28.20 17.07 -28.38
N LEU A 49 29.41 16.52 -28.23
CA LEU A 49 29.62 15.22 -27.60
C LEU A 49 29.29 15.27 -26.11
N THR A 50 29.68 16.34 -25.42
CA THR A 50 29.35 16.55 -24.01
C THR A 50 27.84 16.60 -23.80
N ILE A 51 27.10 17.31 -24.66
CA ILE A 51 25.64 17.37 -24.59
C ILE A 51 25.03 16.00 -24.81
N ALA A 52 25.45 15.28 -25.85
CA ALA A 52 24.93 13.95 -26.17
C ALA A 52 25.14 12.97 -25.01
N LEU A 53 26.37 12.86 -24.49
CA LEU A 53 26.70 11.97 -23.37
C LEU A 53 25.97 12.36 -22.08
N SER A 54 25.81 13.67 -21.83
CA SER A 54 25.05 14.14 -20.67
C SER A 54 23.58 13.71 -20.77
N LEU A 55 22.94 13.91 -21.92
CA LEU A 55 21.55 13.49 -22.13
C LEU A 55 21.40 11.97 -22.01
N THR A 56 22.33 11.20 -22.58
CA THR A 56 22.36 9.73 -22.42
C THR A 56 22.51 9.34 -20.96
N ALA A 57 23.41 9.98 -20.21
CA ALA A 57 23.61 9.70 -18.79
C ALA A 57 22.35 9.98 -17.97
N PHE A 58 21.65 11.09 -18.22
CA PHE A 58 20.38 11.40 -17.54
C PHE A 58 19.26 10.42 -17.92
N ALA A 59 19.19 9.96 -19.16
CA ALA A 59 18.24 8.92 -19.56
C ALA A 59 18.53 7.58 -18.88
N LEU A 60 19.79 7.16 -18.80
CA LEU A 60 20.17 5.95 -18.06
C LEU A 60 19.88 6.09 -16.56
N ALA A 61 20.15 7.25 -15.97
CA ALA A 61 19.81 7.53 -14.58
C ALA A 61 18.29 7.45 -14.33
N GLY A 62 17.46 7.94 -15.27
CA GLY A 62 16.00 7.81 -15.22
C GLY A 62 15.52 6.36 -15.26
N PHE A 63 16.10 5.55 -16.15
CA PHE A 63 15.82 4.11 -16.22
C PHE A 63 16.18 3.41 -14.90
N ALA A 64 17.39 3.65 -14.38
CA ALA A 64 17.84 3.07 -13.13
C ALA A 64 16.99 3.51 -11.93
N ALA A 65 16.60 4.78 -11.87
CA ALA A 65 15.70 5.30 -10.85
C ALA A 65 14.33 4.61 -10.89
N GLY A 66 13.76 4.39 -12.08
CA GLY A 66 12.55 3.61 -12.26
C GLY A 66 12.69 2.20 -11.69
N LYS A 67 13.77 1.49 -12.05
CA LYS A 67 14.03 0.13 -11.55
C LYS A 67 14.20 0.07 -10.04
N LEU A 68 15.03 0.94 -9.48
CA LEU A 68 15.29 1.00 -8.04
C LEU A 68 14.01 1.36 -7.28
N ARG A 69 13.16 2.24 -7.83
CA ARG A 69 11.87 2.56 -7.23
C ARG A 69 10.95 1.34 -7.22
N THR A 70 10.78 0.64 -8.34
CA THR A 70 9.98 -0.60 -8.42
C THR A 70 10.43 -1.63 -7.40
N ASP A 71 11.74 -1.85 -7.25
CA ASP A 71 12.26 -2.79 -6.27
C ASP A 71 12.01 -2.32 -4.83
N SER A 72 12.10 -1.01 -4.55
CA SER A 72 11.89 -0.46 -3.21
C SER A 72 10.44 -0.51 -2.72
N VAL A 73 9.47 -0.52 -3.64
CA VAL A 73 8.04 -0.58 -3.30
C VAL A 73 7.48 -1.99 -3.32
N ARG A 74 8.28 -2.98 -3.75
CA ARG A 74 7.86 -4.36 -3.86
C ARG A 74 7.45 -4.89 -2.48
N ALA A 75 6.15 -4.97 -2.25
CA ALA A 75 5.54 -5.47 -1.04
C ALA A 75 5.01 -6.90 -1.24
N PRO A 76 4.90 -7.71 -0.16
CA PRO A 76 4.15 -8.95 -0.21
C PRO A 76 2.70 -8.68 -0.65
N ILE A 77 2.22 -9.49 -1.60
CA ILE A 77 0.85 -9.43 -2.11
C ILE A 77 0.05 -10.58 -1.50
N ALA A 78 -1.17 -10.30 -1.06
CA ALA A 78 -2.07 -11.29 -0.51
C ALA A 78 -2.33 -12.41 -1.53
N PRO A 79 -2.42 -13.68 -1.10
CA PRO A 79 -2.62 -14.80 -2.00
C PRO A 79 -3.95 -14.70 -2.77
N ALA A 80 -3.92 -15.10 -4.04
CA ALA A 80 -5.10 -15.14 -4.90
C ALA A 80 -6.09 -16.24 -4.45
N GLY A 81 -7.39 -15.95 -4.51
CA GLY A 81 -8.47 -16.89 -4.10
C GLY A 81 -8.99 -16.66 -2.68
N GLY A 82 -9.22 -15.39 -2.31
CA GLY A 82 -9.49 -14.92 -0.96
C GLY A 82 -10.51 -15.73 -0.15
N GLY A 83 -10.11 -16.10 1.07
CA GLY A 83 -11.02 -16.56 2.12
C GLY A 83 -11.34 -15.44 3.10
N VAL A 84 -12.37 -15.61 3.91
CA VAL A 84 -12.68 -14.68 5.01
C VAL A 84 -11.55 -14.74 6.04
N ARG A 85 -10.80 -13.65 6.20
CA ARG A 85 -9.69 -13.51 7.16
C ARG A 85 -9.99 -12.36 8.14
N THR A 86 -9.42 -12.45 9.33
CA THR A 86 -9.38 -11.34 10.30
C THR A 86 -8.07 -10.59 10.14
N ILE A 87 -8.15 -9.28 10.02
CA ILE A 87 -7.06 -8.34 9.79
C ILE A 87 -7.03 -7.39 10.98
N GLU A 88 -5.97 -7.45 11.77
CA GLU A 88 -5.72 -6.51 12.85
C GLU A 88 -4.65 -5.52 12.40
N GLY A 89 -4.91 -4.22 12.50
CA GLY A 89 -4.01 -3.22 11.95
C GLY A 89 -4.30 -1.80 12.43
N PHE A 90 -3.35 -0.90 12.14
CA PHE A 90 -3.52 0.53 12.37
C PHE A 90 -4.15 1.20 11.16
N VAL A 91 -5.07 2.13 11.40
CA VAL A 91 -5.58 3.03 10.36
C VAL A 91 -4.48 4.02 10.01
N VAL A 92 -3.93 3.91 8.79
CA VAL A 92 -2.92 4.83 8.27
C VAL A 92 -3.59 6.09 7.76
N ASP A 93 -4.67 5.92 6.99
CA ASP A 93 -5.38 7.02 6.37
C ASP A 93 -6.83 6.65 6.06
N VAL A 94 -7.68 7.68 5.96
CA VAL A 94 -9.07 7.58 5.53
C VAL A 94 -9.17 8.25 4.16
N ALA A 95 -9.17 7.43 3.11
CA ALA A 95 -9.28 7.93 1.75
C ALA A 95 -10.71 8.39 1.46
N SER A 96 -10.85 9.42 0.61
CA SER A 96 -12.14 9.96 0.21
C SER A 96 -13.07 8.86 -0.32
N PRO A 97 -14.38 8.90 0.02
CA PRO A 97 -15.33 7.89 -0.41
C PRO A 97 -15.33 7.73 -1.93
N GLY A 98 -15.24 6.48 -2.39
CA GLY A 98 -15.49 6.14 -3.78
C GLY A 98 -16.96 5.78 -4.01
N GLN A 99 -17.31 5.35 -5.22
CA GLN A 99 -18.66 4.85 -5.57
C GLN A 99 -19.17 3.67 -4.70
N GLY A 100 -18.28 3.03 -3.92
CA GLY A 100 -18.60 1.86 -3.09
C GLY A 100 -18.47 2.12 -1.59
N GLY A 101 -18.45 3.38 -1.16
CA GLY A 101 -18.34 3.76 0.25
C GLY A 101 -16.95 4.28 0.66
N PRO A 102 -16.79 4.65 1.94
CA PRO A 102 -15.52 5.15 2.47
C PRO A 102 -14.44 4.08 2.49
N ARG A 103 -13.19 4.48 2.24
CA ARG A 103 -12.05 3.58 2.09
C ARG A 103 -11.01 3.86 3.17
N LEU A 104 -10.64 2.84 3.92
CA LEU A 104 -9.56 2.89 4.90
C LEU A 104 -8.29 2.28 4.33
N LEU A 105 -7.16 2.90 4.61
CA LEU A 105 -5.85 2.31 4.41
C LEU A 105 -5.36 1.78 5.75
N LEU A 106 -5.22 0.46 5.88
CA LEU A 106 -4.74 -0.21 7.08
C LEU A 106 -3.29 -0.66 6.90
N ALA A 107 -2.49 -0.52 7.95
CA ALA A 107 -1.21 -1.20 8.12
C ALA A 107 -1.46 -2.43 9.01
N PRO A 108 -1.57 -3.64 8.44
CA PRO A 108 -1.85 -4.85 9.21
C PRO A 108 -0.66 -5.20 10.12
N ILE A 109 -0.97 -5.49 11.37
CA ILE A 109 -0.08 -6.08 12.37
C ILE A 109 -0.12 -7.60 12.22
N GLN A 110 -1.31 -8.15 12.00
CA GLN A 110 -1.53 -9.58 11.85
C GLN A 110 -2.71 -9.87 10.93
N ILE A 111 -2.57 -10.92 10.11
CA ILE A 111 -3.67 -11.45 9.31
C ILE A 111 -3.81 -12.94 9.62
N SER A 112 -5.04 -13.36 9.94
CA SER A 112 -5.33 -14.75 10.31
C SER A 112 -4.93 -15.70 9.17
N GLY A 113 -4.01 -16.62 9.45
CA GLY A 113 -3.55 -17.65 8.51
C GLY A 113 -2.71 -17.14 7.34
N LEU A 114 -2.00 -16.01 7.53
CA LEU A 114 -0.82 -15.63 6.76
C LEU A 114 0.38 -15.57 7.70
N SER A 115 1.57 -15.93 7.21
CA SER A 115 2.81 -15.68 7.95
C SER A 115 3.18 -14.19 7.90
N PRO A 116 4.04 -13.69 8.82
CA PRO A 116 4.53 -12.32 8.76
C PRO A 116 5.23 -11.95 7.45
N ALA A 117 5.84 -12.94 6.76
CA ALA A 117 6.51 -12.74 5.48
C ALA A 117 5.53 -12.57 4.30
N GLU A 118 4.31 -13.09 4.43
CA GLU A 118 3.24 -13.02 3.43
C GLU A 118 2.23 -11.90 3.73
N THR A 119 2.37 -11.26 4.88
CA THR A 119 1.46 -10.20 5.31
C THR A 119 1.74 -8.93 4.49
N PRO A 120 0.74 -8.40 3.76
CA PRO A 120 0.87 -7.15 3.03
C PRO A 120 1.28 -5.98 3.92
N ILE A 121 2.08 -5.04 3.41
CA ILE A 121 2.47 -3.84 4.17
C ILE A 121 1.26 -2.91 4.37
N ARG A 122 0.36 -2.87 3.38
CA ARG A 122 -0.86 -2.06 3.41
C ARG A 122 -2.03 -2.83 2.81
N VAL A 123 -3.19 -2.71 3.46
CA VAL A 123 -4.46 -3.28 3.01
C VAL A 123 -5.47 -2.15 2.88
N ARG A 124 -6.14 -2.07 1.74
CA ARG A 124 -7.23 -1.12 1.52
C ARG A 124 -8.55 -1.80 1.84
N VAL A 125 -9.27 -1.27 2.82
CA VAL A 125 -10.58 -1.78 3.26
C VAL A 125 -11.66 -0.83 2.79
N THR A 126 -12.70 -1.35 2.13
CA THR A 126 -13.89 -0.56 1.82
C THR A 126 -14.96 -0.86 2.87
N LEU A 127 -15.47 0.20 3.50
CA LEU A 127 -16.55 0.17 4.47
C LEU A 127 -17.89 0.42 3.78
N GLN A 128 -18.98 -0.09 4.37
CA GLN A 128 -20.34 0.22 3.92
C GLN A 128 -20.84 1.48 4.62
N ASP A 129 -21.76 2.21 3.97
CA ASP A 129 -22.10 3.62 4.26
C ASP A 129 -22.63 3.94 5.67
N ASP A 130 -22.90 2.93 6.51
CA ASP A 130 -23.39 3.08 7.89
C ASP A 130 -22.30 2.94 8.98
N ASP A 131 -21.04 2.67 8.61
CA ASP A 131 -19.94 2.56 9.57
C ASP A 131 -19.36 3.93 9.96
N THR A 132 -19.20 4.16 11.26
CA THR A 132 -18.44 5.32 11.75
C THR A 132 -17.00 5.20 11.27
N LEU A 133 -16.38 6.29 10.81
CA LEU A 133 -14.98 6.23 10.33
C LEU A 133 -14.00 6.33 11.50
N PRO A 134 -13.08 5.35 11.68
CA PRO A 134 -12.04 5.46 12.70
C PRO A 134 -11.05 6.57 12.31
N ALA A 135 -10.56 7.30 13.31
CA ALA A 135 -9.51 8.29 13.08
C ALA A 135 -8.18 7.58 12.71
N PRO A 136 -7.34 8.20 11.86
CA PRO A 136 -5.97 7.75 11.64
C PRO A 136 -5.21 7.56 12.96
N GLY A 137 -4.44 6.48 13.07
CA GLY A 137 -3.72 6.06 14.28
C GLY A 137 -4.50 5.09 15.18
N THR A 138 -5.78 4.83 14.91
CA THR A 138 -6.58 3.87 15.68
C THR A 138 -6.26 2.44 15.29
N VAL A 139 -6.20 1.53 16.27
CA VAL A 139 -6.11 0.08 16.00
C VAL A 139 -7.51 -0.47 15.74
N VAL A 140 -7.67 -1.21 14.65
CA VAL A 140 -8.93 -1.82 14.24
C VAL A 140 -8.73 -3.31 13.92
N SER A 141 -9.77 -4.11 14.17
CA SER A 141 -9.85 -5.52 13.80
C SER A 141 -10.99 -5.71 12.81
N VAL A 142 -10.67 -5.91 11.54
CA VAL A 142 -11.67 -6.08 10.48
C VAL A 142 -11.73 -7.53 10.05
N ARG A 143 -12.93 -8.04 9.77
CA ARG A 143 -13.12 -9.38 9.22
C ARG A 143 -13.79 -9.27 7.85
N GLY A 144 -13.11 -9.76 6.83
CA GLY A 144 -13.66 -9.77 5.49
C GLY A 144 -12.86 -10.60 4.52
N MET A 145 -13.26 -10.54 3.25
CA MET A 145 -12.61 -11.28 2.21
C MET A 145 -11.36 -10.53 1.78
N LEU A 146 -10.19 -11.04 2.19
CA LEU A 146 -8.91 -10.51 1.76
C LEU A 146 -8.62 -11.03 0.36
N ASN A 147 -8.66 -10.13 -0.61
CA ASN A 147 -8.31 -10.40 -1.99
C ASN A 147 -6.98 -9.73 -2.34
N ALA A 148 -6.28 -10.29 -3.33
CA ALA A 148 -5.18 -9.60 -3.96
C ALA A 148 -5.65 -8.24 -4.53
N PRO A 149 -4.78 -7.19 -4.54
CA PRO A 149 -5.07 -5.90 -5.16
C PRO A 149 -5.63 -6.07 -6.58
N PRO A 150 -6.47 -5.14 -7.04
CA PRO A 150 -7.46 -5.40 -8.08
C PRO A 150 -6.84 -6.12 -9.29
N PRO A 151 -7.33 -7.33 -9.64
CA PRO A 151 -7.16 -7.88 -10.96
C PRO A 151 -8.38 -7.42 -11.77
N PRO A 152 -8.22 -6.42 -12.64
CA PRO A 152 -7.81 -6.74 -14.00
C PRO A 152 -6.74 -5.79 -14.56
N PRO A 153 -6.05 -6.19 -15.65
CA PRO A 153 -5.31 -5.26 -16.50
C PRO A 153 -6.23 -4.10 -16.96
N PRO A 154 -5.65 -3.01 -17.49
CA PRO A 154 -6.42 -1.87 -18.00
C PRO A 154 -7.61 -2.34 -18.84
N ALA A 155 -8.80 -1.82 -18.55
CA ALA A 155 -10.06 -2.25 -19.18
C ALA A 155 -10.04 -2.12 -20.71
N SER A 156 -9.20 -1.22 -21.23
CA SER A 156 -8.83 -1.11 -22.63
C SER A 156 -7.38 -0.64 -22.81
N PRO A 157 -6.74 -0.88 -23.97
CA PRO A 157 -5.42 -0.33 -24.27
C PRO A 157 -5.39 1.20 -24.10
N GLY A 158 -4.44 1.70 -23.31
CA GLY A 158 -4.30 3.13 -23.01
C GLY A 158 -5.23 3.67 -21.90
N SER A 159 -6.09 2.83 -21.33
CA SER A 159 -6.87 3.19 -20.13
C SER A 159 -5.99 3.19 -18.88
N TYR A 160 -6.52 3.78 -17.80
CA TYR A 160 -5.83 3.91 -16.53
C TYR A 160 -5.56 2.54 -15.89
N ASP A 161 -4.34 2.35 -15.39
CA ASP A 161 -3.86 1.11 -14.78
C ASP A 161 -3.94 1.20 -13.24
N PHE A 162 -5.09 0.79 -12.68
CA PHE A 162 -5.30 0.79 -11.23
C PHE A 162 -4.36 -0.17 -10.47
N ALA A 163 -3.89 -1.23 -11.12
CA ALA A 163 -3.01 -2.21 -10.51
C ALA A 163 -1.61 -1.63 -10.32
N ARG A 164 -1.12 -0.87 -11.30
CA ARG A 164 0.16 -0.16 -11.23
C ARG A 164 0.17 0.87 -10.11
N ASP A 165 -0.88 1.66 -9.98
CA ASP A 165 -0.96 2.67 -8.93
C ASP A 165 -1.03 2.04 -7.54
N ALA A 166 -1.82 0.97 -7.38
CA ALA A 166 -1.85 0.20 -6.12
C ALA A 166 -0.48 -0.41 -5.77
N PHE A 167 0.28 -0.88 -6.77
CA PHE A 167 1.64 -1.39 -6.58
C PHE A 167 2.59 -0.31 -6.08
N PHE A 168 2.60 0.88 -6.70
CA PHE A 168 3.47 1.98 -6.27
C PHE A 168 3.06 2.62 -4.93
N ASP A 169 1.78 2.47 -4.54
CA ASP A 169 1.27 2.81 -3.21
C ASP A 169 1.63 1.76 -2.13
N GLY A 170 2.19 0.61 -2.52
CA GLY A 170 2.54 -0.50 -1.64
C GLY A 170 1.32 -1.25 -1.08
N ILE A 171 0.20 -1.22 -1.79
CA ILE A 171 -1.04 -1.87 -1.38
C ILE A 171 -0.98 -3.32 -1.85
N GLY A 172 -0.84 -4.24 -0.90
CA GLY A 172 -0.73 -5.67 -1.17
C GLY A 172 -2.01 -6.45 -0.90
N GLY A 173 -3.10 -5.80 -0.48
CA GLY A 173 -4.41 -6.45 -0.34
C GLY A 173 -5.57 -5.46 -0.42
N VAL A 174 -6.71 -5.93 -0.94
CA VAL A 174 -7.98 -5.22 -0.88
C VAL A 174 -8.99 -6.08 -0.14
N GLU A 175 -9.76 -5.45 0.73
CA GLU A 175 -10.82 -6.08 1.49
C GLU A 175 -12.15 -5.39 1.21
N THR A 176 -13.15 -6.20 0.90
CA THR A 176 -14.56 -5.82 0.98
C THR A 176 -15.12 -6.42 2.25
N SER A 177 -15.41 -5.56 3.22
CA SER A 177 -16.00 -5.97 4.49
C SER A 177 -17.49 -6.25 4.33
N HIS A 178 -17.94 -7.39 4.85
CA HIS A 178 -19.37 -7.76 4.89
C HIS A 178 -19.95 -7.69 6.31
N ASP A 179 -19.08 -7.59 7.32
CA ASP A 179 -19.43 -7.68 8.73
C ASP A 179 -18.42 -6.87 9.55
N CYS A 180 -18.65 -5.54 9.63
CA CYS A 180 -17.85 -4.62 10.45
C CYS A 180 -18.21 -4.69 11.95
N ASP A 181 -18.61 -5.87 12.44
CA ASP A 181 -19.19 -6.05 13.76
C ASP A 181 -18.16 -6.07 14.90
N ARG A 182 -16.96 -5.48 14.70
CA ARG A 182 -15.83 -5.73 15.62
C ARG A 182 -14.91 -4.54 15.86
N TRP A 183 -15.48 -3.54 16.50
CA TRP A 183 -14.74 -2.48 17.17
C TRP A 183 -14.16 -3.02 18.50
N SER A 184 -13.09 -3.81 18.46
CA SER A 184 -12.36 -4.16 19.67
C SER A 184 -11.43 -3.01 20.03
N CYS A 185 -11.74 -2.28 21.13
CA CYS A 185 -10.75 -1.55 21.91
C CYS A 185 -9.56 -2.55 22.11
N ALA A 186 -8.36 -2.24 21.60
CA ALA A 186 -7.23 -3.17 21.70
C ALA A 186 -6.74 -3.22 23.17
N PRO A 187 -6.38 -4.40 23.72
CA PRO A 187 -5.83 -4.49 25.07
C PRO A 187 -4.48 -3.78 25.14
N ARG A 188 -4.22 -3.08 26.25
CA ARG A 188 -2.90 -2.48 26.53
C ARG A 188 -1.87 -3.59 26.72
N ALA A 189 -0.70 -3.46 26.07
CA ALA A 189 0.39 -4.41 26.25
C ALA A 189 0.79 -4.51 27.74
N GLY A 190 0.76 -5.73 28.31
CA GLY A 190 1.18 -6.02 29.69
C GLY A 190 0.09 -6.52 30.65
N VAL A 191 -1.15 -6.69 30.20
CA VAL A 191 -2.25 -7.16 31.07
C VAL A 191 -2.50 -8.66 30.87
N ALA A 192 -2.34 -9.45 31.93
CA ALA A 192 -2.44 -10.91 31.88
C ALA A 192 -3.88 -11.43 31.67
N THR A 193 -4.89 -10.61 31.96
CA THR A 193 -6.31 -10.92 31.71
C THR A 193 -7.06 -9.65 31.31
N PRO A 194 -7.45 -9.47 30.04
CA PRO A 194 -8.17 -8.28 29.63
C PRO A 194 -9.55 -8.23 30.29
N ARG A 195 -9.96 -7.06 30.76
CA ARG A 195 -11.31 -6.88 31.31
C ARG A 195 -12.30 -6.88 30.15
N VAL A 196 -13.11 -7.93 30.07
CA VAL A 196 -14.10 -8.11 28.99
C VAL A 196 -15.46 -7.61 29.45
N ALA A 197 -16.05 -6.66 28.73
CA ALA A 197 -17.47 -6.33 28.83
C ALA A 197 -18.22 -6.96 27.65
N ALA A 198 -19.43 -7.46 27.88
CA ALA A 198 -20.30 -7.92 26.79
C ALA A 198 -21.59 -7.12 26.78
N ILE A 199 -22.02 -6.65 25.61
CA ILE A 199 -23.27 -5.89 25.43
C ILE A 199 -24.15 -6.70 24.48
N MET A 200 -25.36 -7.06 24.92
CA MET A 200 -26.30 -7.75 24.05
C MET A 200 -27.30 -6.76 23.43
N THR A 201 -27.11 -6.34 22.18
CA THR A 201 -28.01 -5.39 21.50
C THR A 201 -27.84 -5.39 19.97
N ARG A 202 -28.94 -5.21 19.24
CA ARG A 202 -28.97 -4.99 17.78
C ARG A 202 -29.14 -3.52 17.38
N ARG A 203 -29.25 -2.58 18.34
CA ARG A 203 -29.53 -1.17 18.06
C ARG A 203 -28.26 -0.33 18.06
N ALA A 204 -27.87 0.19 16.89
CA ALA A 204 -26.69 1.04 16.71
C ALA A 204 -26.64 2.23 17.69
N SER A 205 -27.77 2.91 17.94
CA SER A 205 -27.85 4.04 18.88
C SER A 205 -27.50 3.66 20.32
N THR A 206 -27.73 2.40 20.71
CA THR A 206 -27.40 1.90 22.05
C THR A 206 -25.92 1.58 22.18
N ILE A 207 -25.29 1.13 21.08
CA ILE A 207 -23.86 0.88 21.01
C ILE A 207 -23.11 2.21 21.13
N VAL A 208 -23.38 3.18 20.25
CA VAL A 208 -22.70 4.50 20.24
C VAL A 208 -22.80 5.21 21.60
N ARG A 209 -23.97 5.16 22.25
CA ARG A 209 -24.18 5.82 23.55
C ARG A 209 -23.45 5.12 24.71
N LYS A 210 -23.30 3.79 24.65
CA LYS A 210 -22.75 3.01 25.78
C LYS A 210 -21.29 2.62 25.60
N LEU A 211 -20.76 2.58 24.37
CA LEU A 211 -19.38 2.20 24.09
C LEU A 211 -18.34 3.02 24.88
N PRO A 212 -18.49 4.36 25.05
CA PRO A 212 -17.56 5.15 25.86
C PRO A 212 -17.56 4.70 27.33
N LEU A 213 -18.74 4.42 27.89
CA LEU A 213 -18.90 3.96 29.27
C LEU A 213 -18.30 2.57 29.52
N PHE A 214 -18.16 1.75 28.46
CA PHE A 214 -17.55 0.44 28.56
C PHE A 214 -16.04 0.47 28.34
N CYS A 215 -15.53 1.27 27.40
CA CYS A 215 -14.07 1.42 27.23
C CYS A 215 -13.41 2.25 28.37
N ASP A 216 -14.19 2.85 29.29
CA ASP A 216 -13.67 3.44 30.55
C ASP A 216 -13.11 2.39 31.53
N TRP A 217 -13.59 1.14 31.49
CA TRP A 217 -13.19 0.10 32.45
C TRP A 217 -12.95 -1.29 31.85
N ALA A 218 -13.40 -1.52 30.61
CA ALA A 218 -13.16 -2.74 29.86
C ALA A 218 -12.13 -2.50 28.77
N GLU A 219 -11.20 -3.44 28.65
CA GLU A 219 -10.19 -3.43 27.59
C GLU A 219 -10.73 -4.05 26.31
N VAL A 220 -11.70 -4.97 26.43
CA VAL A 220 -12.36 -5.61 25.28
C VAL A 220 -13.86 -5.53 25.50
N VAL A 221 -14.58 -4.96 24.53
CA VAL A 221 -16.05 -4.93 24.54
C VAL A 221 -16.58 -5.84 23.44
N ILE A 222 -17.27 -6.90 23.83
CA ILE A 222 -17.90 -7.88 22.93
C ILE A 222 -19.38 -7.51 22.79
N VAL A 223 -19.76 -6.91 21.67
CA VAL A 223 -21.19 -6.73 21.35
C VAL A 223 -21.72 -8.05 20.78
N ARG A 224 -22.82 -8.55 21.32
CA ARG A 224 -23.54 -9.75 20.81
C ARG A 224 -24.94 -9.32 20.36
N GLY A 225 -25.18 -9.33 19.06
CA GLY A 225 -26.45 -8.96 18.43
C GLY A 225 -27.25 -10.16 17.96
#